data_AF-A0A2B2CAX7-F1
#
_entry.id   AF-A0A2B2CAX7-F1
#
_cell.length_a   1.000
_cell.length_b   1.000
_cell.length_c   1.000
_cell.angle_alpha   90.00
_cell.angle_beta   90.00
_cell.angle_gamma   90.00
#
_symmetry.space_group_name_H-M   'P 1'
#
loop_
_entity.id
_entity.type
_entity.pdbx_description
1 polymer ?
#
loop_
_entity_poly.entity_id
_entity_poly.type
_entity_poly.pdbx_seq_one_letter_code
_entity_poly.pdbx_strand_id
1 'polypeptide(L)'
;MFGCSHFDADTNDNIEIKQPLSAVTVEESTPNSSAPKLNSTPYNIHDVTEQVINVKNKVNKSKSVTTTQKKKESVMLNVVLIKQNPELRYGCEVTSLAMVLNYAGVKTSKFDLYRSVRKDSDPLIKSPKGDILRWGNPADGFVGDMTGRRAGYAVFDKPMIDLINQKLPGRAVNLTNKPFDQVLEHVSAGYPVVVWTTGDYRLPDRWEGWYHGKQYIKTPLDLHAVVLVGYDTNYVYLNDPLSGRKKVRVGKQQFISSWKALKSRAVSYH
;
A
#
# COMPACT_ATOMS: atom_id res chain seq x y z
N MET A 1 -31.37 41.55 -15.61
CA MET A 1 -32.41 42.29 -14.86
C MET A 1 -32.81 41.43 -13.67
N PHE A 2 -32.61 41.98 -12.46
CA PHE A 2 -33.06 41.51 -11.13
C PHE A 2 -32.53 40.13 -10.64
N GLY A 3 -31.93 40.00 -9.46
CA GLY A 3 -31.65 40.95 -8.39
C GLY A 3 -30.78 40.27 -7.33
N CYS A 4 -29.79 41.01 -6.83
CA CYS A 4 -28.98 40.66 -5.68
C CYS A 4 -29.76 40.95 -4.39
N SER A 5 -29.69 40.05 -3.41
CA SER A 5 -30.01 40.36 -2.02
C SER A 5 -28.73 40.27 -1.19
N HIS A 6 -28.28 41.43 -0.72
CA HIS A 6 -27.38 41.58 0.42
C HIS A 6 -28.12 41.17 1.69
N PHE A 7 -27.43 40.47 2.59
CA PHE A 7 -27.74 40.48 4.01
C PHE A 7 -26.42 40.57 4.76
N ASP A 8 -26.33 41.63 5.56
CA ASP A 8 -25.17 42.06 6.31
C ASP A 8 -24.88 41.20 7.54
N ALA A 9 -23.65 41.37 8.01
CA ALA A 9 -22.96 40.76 9.11
C ALA A 9 -23.66 40.90 10.47
N ASP A 10 -23.48 39.87 11.31
CA ASP A 10 -23.33 40.00 12.75
C ASP A 10 -22.68 38.73 13.30
N THR A 11 -21.37 38.78 13.59
CA THR A 11 -20.77 37.87 14.58
C THR A 11 -19.64 38.60 15.31
N ASN A 12 -19.83 38.69 16.63
CA ASN A 12 -18.94 39.27 17.62
C ASN A 12 -17.52 38.70 17.55
N ASP A 13 -16.55 39.59 17.37
CA ASP A 13 -15.16 39.42 17.77
C ASP A 13 -15.06 39.43 19.30
N ASN A 14 -14.63 38.33 19.89
CA ASN A 14 -14.04 38.31 21.24
C ASN A 14 -12.60 37.83 21.12
N ILE A 15 -11.70 38.80 20.99
CA ILE A 15 -10.25 38.64 21.09
C ILE A 15 -9.87 38.82 22.56
N GLU A 16 -9.36 37.78 23.20
CA GLU A 16 -8.72 37.88 24.51
C GLU A 16 -7.20 37.71 24.36
N ILE A 17 -6.46 38.75 24.75
CA ILE A 17 -4.99 38.83 24.70
C ILE A 17 -4.42 38.50 26.09
N LYS A 18 -3.57 37.46 26.11
CA LYS A 18 -2.38 37.18 26.94
C LYS A 18 -2.20 37.87 28.31
N GLN A 19 -1.82 37.05 29.31
CA GLN A 19 -0.67 37.34 30.18
C GLN A 19 0.19 36.09 30.49
N PRO A 20 1.50 36.24 30.83
CA PRO A 20 2.52 35.20 30.74
C PRO A 20 3.15 34.79 32.11
N LEU A 21 4.27 34.03 32.01
CA LEU A 21 5.21 33.52 33.04
C LEU A 21 4.85 32.12 33.58
N SER A 22 5.78 31.15 33.69
CA SER A 22 7.16 31.26 34.17
C SER A 22 8.12 30.20 33.61
N ALA A 23 9.40 30.55 33.55
CA ALA A 23 10.55 29.76 33.12
C ALA A 23 10.82 28.54 34.02
N VAL A 24 11.29 27.44 33.42
CA VAL A 24 11.94 26.33 34.13
C VAL A 24 13.37 26.24 33.63
N THR A 25 14.28 26.44 34.57
CA THR A 25 15.73 26.45 34.44
C THR A 25 16.26 25.04 34.20
N VAL A 26 17.23 24.92 33.28
CA VAL A 26 18.02 23.70 33.05
C VAL A 26 19.20 23.74 34.01
N GLU A 27 19.31 22.77 34.91
CA GLU A 27 20.53 22.55 35.69
C GLU A 27 21.31 21.37 35.10
N GLU A 28 22.54 21.70 34.70
CA GLU A 28 23.59 20.81 34.26
C GLU A 28 24.42 20.41 35.49
N SER A 29 24.57 19.11 35.75
CA SER A 29 25.49 18.62 36.79
C SER A 29 26.28 17.42 36.27
N THR A 30 27.55 17.68 35.95
CA THR A 30 28.61 16.67 35.96
C THR A 30 28.99 16.35 37.42
N PRO A 31 29.46 15.13 37.71
CA PRO A 31 30.78 15.09 38.34
C PRO A 31 31.66 13.91 37.92
N ASN A 32 32.89 14.32 37.57
CA ASN A 32 34.15 13.90 38.17
C ASN A 32 34.73 12.49 37.95
N SER A 33 35.94 12.55 37.39
CA SER A 33 36.90 11.51 37.07
C SER A 33 37.70 11.10 38.30
N SER A 34 37.89 9.79 38.48
CA SER A 34 39.03 9.23 39.20
C SER A 34 39.38 7.88 38.59
N ALA A 35 40.44 7.86 37.78
CA ALA A 35 40.98 6.68 37.10
C ALA A 35 41.72 5.74 38.08
N PRO A 36 41.63 4.40 37.91
CA PRO A 36 42.59 3.48 38.47
C PRO A 36 43.73 3.17 37.48
N LYS A 37 44.93 3.05 38.03
CA LYS A 37 46.23 2.83 37.38
C LYS A 37 46.25 1.61 36.45
N LEU A 38 46.81 1.78 35.25
CA LEU A 38 47.26 0.68 34.39
C LEU A 38 48.46 -0.01 35.06
N ASN A 39 48.32 -1.31 35.35
CA ASN A 39 49.44 -2.22 35.47
C ASN A 39 49.58 -2.97 34.13
N SER A 40 50.69 -2.72 33.44
CA SER A 40 51.04 -3.37 32.18
C SER A 40 51.69 -4.73 32.43
N THR A 41 51.00 -5.80 32.04
CA THR A 41 51.63 -7.10 31.76
C THR A 41 51.34 -7.48 30.30
N PRO A 42 52.33 -7.86 29.50
CA PRO A 42 52.15 -8.08 28.07
C PRO A 42 51.35 -9.36 27.80
N TYR A 43 50.24 -9.24 27.08
CA TYR A 43 49.46 -10.38 26.61
C TYR A 43 50.10 -11.00 25.37
N ASN A 44 50.30 -12.31 25.42
CA ASN A 44 50.91 -13.13 24.39
C ASN A 44 49.84 -13.50 23.33
N ILE A 45 50.11 -13.22 22.05
CA ILE A 45 49.12 -13.29 20.94
C ILE A 45 48.68 -14.72 20.60
N HIS A 46 49.31 -15.75 21.18
CA HIS A 46 49.04 -17.14 20.84
C HIS A 46 47.80 -17.77 21.52
N ASP A 47 47.25 -17.19 22.60
CA ASP A 47 46.08 -17.74 23.31
C ASP A 47 44.71 -17.25 22.79
N VAL A 48 44.69 -16.20 21.96
CA VAL A 48 43.42 -15.68 21.38
C VAL A 48 42.97 -16.54 20.19
N THR A 49 43.90 -17.27 19.55
CA THR A 49 43.63 -18.07 18.36
C THR A 49 42.83 -19.35 18.64
N GLU A 50 42.98 -19.99 19.80
CA GLU A 50 42.25 -21.25 20.09
C GLU A 50 40.80 -21.02 20.54
N GLN A 51 40.48 -19.88 21.17
CA GLN A 51 39.10 -19.55 21.54
C GLN A 51 38.26 -19.02 20.35
N VAL A 52 38.90 -18.46 19.33
CA VAL A 52 38.20 -17.98 18.11
C VAL A 52 37.89 -19.13 17.13
N ILE A 53 38.66 -20.22 17.15
CA ILE A 53 38.45 -21.38 16.27
C ILE A 53 37.32 -22.28 16.82
N ASN A 54 37.14 -22.36 18.14
CA ASN A 54 36.09 -23.19 18.76
C ASN A 54 34.69 -22.55 18.84
N VAL A 55 34.58 -21.22 18.68
CA VAL A 55 33.27 -20.54 18.52
C VAL A 55 32.76 -20.65 17.07
N LYS A 56 33.66 -20.70 16.08
CA LYS A 56 33.29 -20.82 14.65
C LYS A 56 32.72 -22.20 14.26
N ASN A 57 32.97 -23.25 15.04
CA ASN A 57 32.47 -24.61 14.77
C ASN A 57 31.21 -25.00 15.57
N LYS A 58 30.65 -24.11 16.40
CA LYS A 58 29.39 -24.34 17.14
C LYS A 58 28.21 -23.48 16.69
N VAL A 59 28.42 -22.54 15.76
CA VAL A 59 27.37 -21.72 15.15
C VAL A 59 27.20 -22.09 13.68
N ASN A 60 26.86 -23.35 13.40
CA ASN A 60 26.39 -23.80 12.08
C ASN A 60 25.59 -25.09 12.21
N LYS A 61 24.50 -25.03 12.97
CA LYS A 61 23.38 -25.98 12.88
C LYS A 61 22.08 -25.43 13.47
N SER A 62 21.83 -24.12 13.32
CA SER A 62 20.44 -23.67 13.25
C SER A 62 19.96 -24.01 11.85
N LYS A 63 19.28 -25.16 11.71
CA LYS A 63 18.34 -25.33 10.61
C LYS A 63 17.33 -24.21 10.79
N SER A 64 17.51 -23.11 10.06
CA SER A 64 16.39 -22.25 9.70
C SER A 64 15.43 -23.15 8.94
N VAL A 65 14.48 -23.73 9.67
CA VAL A 65 13.30 -24.34 9.08
C VAL A 65 12.49 -23.17 8.57
N THR A 66 12.90 -22.64 7.42
CA THR A 66 12.01 -21.89 6.57
C THR A 66 11.00 -22.94 6.13
N THR A 67 9.88 -23.03 6.84
CA THR A 67 8.72 -23.78 6.38
C THR A 67 8.22 -23.01 5.16
N THR A 68 8.85 -23.22 4.01
CA THR A 68 8.32 -22.78 2.73
C THR A 68 7.01 -23.55 2.57
N GLN A 69 5.90 -22.92 2.95
CA GLN A 69 4.59 -23.51 2.78
C GLN A 69 4.46 -23.86 1.30
N LYS A 70 4.46 -25.15 0.99
CA LYS A 70 4.49 -25.62 -0.38
C LYS A 70 3.22 -25.12 -1.08
N LYS A 71 3.40 -24.29 -2.10
CA LYS A 71 2.34 -23.84 -3.01
C LYS A 71 1.50 -25.03 -3.47
N LYS A 72 0.20 -25.00 -3.22
CA LYS A 72 -0.76 -26.01 -3.71
C LYS A 72 -0.88 -25.91 -5.24
N GLU A 73 -1.26 -27.01 -5.89
CA GLU A 73 -1.46 -27.04 -7.35
C GLU A 73 -2.63 -26.15 -7.80
N SER A 74 -3.70 -26.13 -7.00
CA SER A 74 -4.83 -25.22 -7.18
C SER A 74 -5.45 -24.80 -5.85
N VAL A 75 -6.05 -23.62 -5.83
CA VAL A 75 -6.81 -23.05 -4.70
C VAL A 75 -7.96 -22.19 -5.21
N MET A 76 -9.06 -22.21 -4.47
CA MET A 76 -10.19 -21.31 -4.69
C MET A 76 -10.77 -20.84 -3.35
N LEU A 77 -10.52 -19.60 -2.99
CA LEU A 77 -11.04 -18.95 -1.79
C LEU A 77 -12.48 -18.46 -2.02
N ASN A 78 -13.33 -18.57 -1.01
CA ASN A 78 -14.71 -18.08 -1.08
C ASN A 78 -14.84 -16.63 -0.59
N VAL A 79 -14.24 -15.69 -1.32
CA VAL A 79 -14.36 -14.26 -1.03
C VAL A 79 -15.70 -13.73 -1.55
N VAL A 80 -16.42 -12.97 -0.73
CA VAL A 80 -17.67 -12.29 -1.12
C VAL A 80 -17.35 -11.18 -2.12
N LEU A 81 -18.10 -11.11 -3.22
CA LEU A 81 -17.96 -10.06 -4.21
C LEU A 81 -18.62 -8.77 -3.71
N ILE A 82 -17.93 -7.64 -3.87
CA ILE A 82 -18.48 -6.30 -3.66
C ILE A 82 -18.27 -5.52 -4.97
N LYS A 83 -19.32 -4.89 -5.48
CA LYS A 83 -19.27 -4.05 -6.70
C LYS A 83 -18.87 -2.62 -6.33
N GLN A 84 -18.05 -1.97 -7.14
CA GLN A 84 -17.68 -0.56 -6.91
C GLN A 84 -18.79 0.40 -7.33
N ASN A 85 -19.48 0.06 -8.43
CA ASN A 85 -20.54 0.86 -9.03
C ASN A 85 -21.91 0.61 -8.38
N PRO A 86 -22.82 1.60 -8.44
CA PRO A 86 -22.70 2.90 -9.13
C PRO A 86 -21.93 3.99 -8.37
N GLU A 87 -21.54 3.76 -7.11
CA GLU A 87 -21.18 4.86 -6.20
C GLU A 87 -19.72 5.30 -6.30
N LEU A 88 -18.81 4.38 -6.63
CA LEU A 88 -17.37 4.65 -6.73
C LEU A 88 -16.84 4.22 -8.10
N ARG A 89 -17.07 5.07 -9.12
CA ARG A 89 -16.66 4.82 -10.51
C ARG A 89 -15.17 4.46 -10.64
N TYR A 90 -14.31 5.08 -9.85
CA TYR A 90 -12.86 4.82 -9.81
C TYR A 90 -12.43 4.14 -8.50
N GLY A 91 -13.34 3.42 -7.83
CA GLY A 91 -13.08 2.83 -6.51
C GLY A 91 -12.62 1.37 -6.53
N CYS A 92 -11.94 0.92 -7.58
CA CYS A 92 -11.58 -0.49 -7.74
C CYS A 92 -10.66 -1.00 -6.62
N GLU A 93 -9.71 -0.18 -6.16
CA GLU A 93 -8.75 -0.52 -5.12
C GLU A 93 -9.42 -0.66 -3.76
N VAL A 94 -10.17 0.37 -3.33
CA VAL A 94 -10.83 0.34 -2.02
C VAL A 94 -11.95 -0.70 -1.97
N THR A 95 -12.63 -0.95 -3.10
CA THR A 95 -13.66 -1.99 -3.16
C THR A 95 -13.03 -3.39 -3.12
N SER A 96 -11.92 -3.59 -3.83
CA SER A 96 -11.13 -4.83 -3.75
C SER A 96 -10.59 -5.07 -2.34
N LEU A 97 -10.09 -4.03 -1.68
CA LEU A 97 -9.62 -4.13 -0.31
C LEU A 97 -10.77 -4.41 0.67
N ALA A 98 -11.96 -3.86 0.47
CA ALA A 98 -13.12 -4.21 1.29
C ALA A 98 -13.45 -5.70 1.22
N MET A 99 -13.33 -6.33 0.04
CA MET A 99 -13.50 -7.78 -0.11
C MET A 99 -12.45 -8.57 0.68
N VAL A 100 -11.18 -8.17 0.59
CA VAL A 100 -10.06 -8.80 1.30
C VAL A 100 -10.21 -8.66 2.82
N LEU A 101 -10.55 -7.47 3.32
CA LEU A 101 -10.73 -7.21 4.75
C LEU A 101 -11.97 -7.91 5.32
N ASN A 102 -13.07 -7.97 4.58
CA ASN A 102 -14.24 -8.73 5.00
C ASN A 102 -13.93 -10.23 5.09
N TYR A 103 -13.11 -10.77 4.19
CA TYR A 103 -12.63 -12.15 4.26
C TYR A 103 -11.73 -12.38 5.49
N ALA A 104 -11.00 -11.36 5.94
CA ALA A 104 -10.23 -11.38 7.18
C ALA A 104 -11.10 -11.27 8.46
N GLY A 105 -12.42 -11.13 8.33
CA GLY A 105 -13.36 -10.96 9.45
C GLY A 105 -13.53 -9.51 9.92
N VAL A 106 -12.93 -8.52 9.23
CA VAL A 106 -13.12 -7.11 9.54
C VAL A 106 -14.50 -6.66 9.04
N LYS A 107 -15.29 -6.00 9.89
CA LYS A 107 -16.53 -5.34 9.45
C LYS A 107 -16.20 -3.99 8.82
N THR A 108 -16.08 -3.93 7.49
CA THR A 108 -15.84 -2.68 6.75
C THR A 108 -16.59 -2.65 5.43
N SER A 109 -16.89 -1.45 4.94
CA SER A 109 -17.45 -1.23 3.61
C SER A 109 -16.46 -0.52 2.68
N LYS A 110 -16.74 -0.54 1.37
CA LYS A 110 -16.03 0.28 0.39
C LYS A 110 -16.11 1.78 0.72
N PHE A 111 -17.19 2.22 1.37
CA PHE A 111 -17.37 3.62 1.77
C PHE A 111 -16.49 4.00 2.95
N ASP A 112 -16.30 3.10 3.92
CA ASP A 112 -15.42 3.35 5.06
C ASP A 112 -13.98 3.49 4.57
N LEU A 113 -13.56 2.63 3.65
CA LEU A 113 -12.23 2.70 3.04
C LEU A 113 -12.07 3.92 2.13
N TYR A 114 -13.09 4.27 1.33
CA TYR A 114 -13.12 5.51 0.54
C TYR A 114 -12.92 6.77 1.40
N ARG A 115 -13.51 6.81 2.60
CA ARG A 115 -13.33 7.94 3.53
C ARG A 115 -11.97 7.94 4.21
N SER A 116 -11.41 6.76 4.46
CA SER A 116 -10.16 6.59 5.22
C SER A 116 -8.90 6.65 4.34
N VAL A 117 -9.03 6.38 3.03
CA VAL A 117 -7.87 6.36 2.13
C VAL A 117 -7.25 7.75 2.06
N ARG A 118 -5.92 7.81 2.15
CA ARG A 118 -5.19 9.05 1.89
C ARG A 118 -5.48 9.51 0.47
N LYS A 119 -5.69 10.81 0.27
CA LYS A 119 -5.98 11.43 -1.02
C LYS A 119 -4.83 12.34 -1.42
N ASP A 120 -4.54 12.37 -2.72
CA ASP A 120 -3.72 13.41 -3.32
C ASP A 120 -4.65 14.37 -4.05
N SER A 121 -4.63 15.63 -3.60
CA SER A 121 -5.54 16.68 -4.07
C SER A 121 -4.93 17.58 -5.15
N ASP A 122 -3.75 17.26 -5.67
CA ASP A 122 -3.15 18.05 -6.74
C ASP A 122 -4.11 18.11 -7.95
N PRO A 123 -4.29 19.29 -8.56
CA PRO A 123 -5.26 19.48 -9.62
C PRO A 123 -4.81 18.78 -10.90
N LEU A 124 -5.80 18.31 -11.68
CA LEU A 124 -5.58 17.83 -13.03
C LEU A 124 -5.37 19.02 -13.98
N ILE A 125 -4.15 19.18 -14.49
CA ILE A 125 -3.78 20.21 -15.48
C ILE A 125 -3.53 19.52 -16.82
N LYS A 126 -4.22 19.99 -17.86
CA LYS A 126 -4.12 19.45 -19.22
C LYS A 126 -3.60 20.47 -20.23
N SER A 127 -2.95 19.98 -21.28
CA SER A 127 -2.63 20.77 -22.47
C SER A 127 -3.91 21.09 -23.25
N PRO A 128 -3.91 22.08 -24.16
CA PRO A 128 -5.03 22.32 -25.07
C PRO A 128 -5.36 21.10 -25.97
N LYS A 129 -4.40 20.19 -26.16
CA LYS A 129 -4.58 18.94 -26.92
C LYS A 129 -5.14 17.80 -26.07
N GLY A 130 -5.26 17.99 -24.75
CA GLY A 130 -5.83 17.02 -23.81
C GLY A 130 -4.80 16.19 -23.03
N ASP A 131 -3.51 16.34 -23.31
CA ASP A 131 -2.43 15.63 -22.60
C ASP A 131 -2.40 16.03 -21.12
N ILE A 132 -2.17 15.07 -20.23
CA ILE A 132 -2.04 15.35 -18.80
C ILE A 132 -0.65 15.94 -18.54
N LEU A 133 -0.59 17.22 -18.16
CA LEU A 133 0.68 17.89 -17.86
C LEU A 133 1.08 17.69 -16.40
N ARG A 134 0.12 17.87 -15.48
CA ARG A 134 0.31 17.73 -14.03
C ARG A 134 -0.92 17.12 -13.38
N TRP A 135 -0.69 16.30 -12.37
CA TRP A 135 -1.73 15.73 -11.52
C TRP A 135 -1.10 15.15 -10.25
N GLY A 136 -1.91 14.58 -9.36
CA GLY A 136 -1.44 13.93 -8.13
C GLY A 136 -0.65 12.65 -8.38
N ASN A 137 0.02 12.19 -7.33
CA ASN A 137 0.80 10.97 -7.33
C ASN A 137 0.04 9.83 -6.65
N PRO A 138 -0.32 8.75 -7.37
CA PRO A 138 -1.04 7.61 -6.80
C PRO A 138 -0.23 6.84 -5.74
N ALA A 139 1.10 7.00 -5.67
CA ALA A 139 1.91 6.49 -4.57
C ALA A 139 1.70 7.27 -3.26
N ASP A 140 1.25 8.53 -3.36
CA ASP A 140 1.01 9.42 -2.24
C ASP A 140 -0.46 9.47 -1.83
N GLY A 141 -1.41 9.08 -2.66
CA GLY A 141 -2.80 8.96 -2.25
C GLY A 141 -3.71 8.65 -3.43
N PHE A 142 -5.00 8.49 -3.19
CA PHE A 142 -5.96 8.42 -4.29
C PHE A 142 -5.98 9.74 -5.06
N VAL A 143 -5.75 9.67 -6.37
CA VAL A 143 -5.65 10.83 -7.26
C VAL A 143 -7.01 11.16 -7.88
N GLY A 144 -7.48 12.38 -7.66
CA GLY A 144 -8.74 12.89 -8.22
C GLY A 144 -10.00 12.43 -7.48
N ASP A 145 -11.11 12.28 -8.20
CA ASP A 145 -12.42 11.96 -7.62
C ASP A 145 -12.85 10.51 -7.84
N MET A 146 -12.89 9.74 -6.76
CA MET A 146 -13.27 8.33 -6.79
C MET A 146 -14.74 8.09 -7.19
N THR A 147 -15.61 9.07 -6.95
CA THR A 147 -17.05 8.95 -7.25
C THR A 147 -17.33 9.04 -8.75
N GLY A 148 -16.41 9.64 -9.51
CA GLY A 148 -16.57 9.87 -10.94
C GLY A 148 -17.44 11.06 -11.32
N ARG A 149 -17.75 11.96 -10.37
CA ARG A 149 -18.36 13.27 -10.67
C ARG A 149 -17.35 14.19 -11.34
N ARG A 150 -16.07 14.04 -11.02
CA ARG A 150 -14.91 14.64 -11.69
C ARG A 150 -13.94 13.54 -12.15
N ALA A 151 -12.88 13.95 -12.84
CA ALA A 151 -11.80 13.05 -13.19
C ALA A 151 -11.17 12.43 -11.93
N GLY A 152 -11.10 11.11 -11.92
CA GLY A 152 -10.38 10.31 -10.94
C GLY A 152 -9.43 9.36 -11.64
N TYR A 153 -8.43 8.89 -10.90
CA TYR A 153 -7.48 7.92 -11.42
C TYR A 153 -7.43 6.67 -10.54
N ALA A 154 -6.52 6.66 -9.57
CA ALA A 154 -6.16 5.45 -8.85
C ALA A 154 -5.45 5.77 -7.54
N VAL A 155 -5.21 4.73 -6.75
CA VAL A 155 -4.27 4.72 -5.63
C VAL A 155 -3.36 3.50 -5.75
N PHE A 156 -2.08 3.62 -5.40
CA PHE A 156 -1.11 2.52 -5.44
C PHE A 156 -1.02 1.78 -4.10
N ASP A 157 -0.09 0.83 -4.02
CA ASP A 157 0.05 -0.12 -2.91
C ASP A 157 0.35 0.55 -1.56
N LYS A 158 1.14 1.61 -1.51
CA LYS A 158 1.56 2.22 -0.23
C LYS A 158 0.37 2.75 0.60
N PRO A 159 -0.51 3.64 0.10
CA PRO A 159 -1.69 4.05 0.85
C PRO A 159 -2.65 2.89 1.16
N MET A 160 -2.64 1.83 0.34
CA MET A 160 -3.46 0.63 0.59
C MET A 160 -2.91 -0.22 1.75
N ILE A 161 -1.59 -0.30 1.90
CA ILE A 161 -0.94 -0.90 3.07
C ILE A 161 -1.27 -0.11 4.33
N ASP A 162 -1.25 1.22 4.27
CA ASP A 162 -1.65 2.08 5.39
C ASP A 162 -3.10 1.80 5.80
N LEU A 163 -4.02 1.67 4.84
CA LEU A 163 -5.40 1.28 5.09
C LEU A 163 -5.54 -0.10 5.73
N ILE A 164 -4.78 -1.10 5.27
CA ILE A 164 -4.79 -2.43 5.88
C ILE A 164 -4.34 -2.33 7.33
N ASN A 165 -3.27 -1.60 7.63
CA ASN A 165 -2.78 -1.41 9.00
C ASN A 165 -3.74 -0.63 9.89
N GLN A 166 -4.55 0.29 9.34
CA GLN A 166 -5.60 0.95 10.12
C GLN A 166 -6.71 -0.02 10.55
N LYS A 167 -6.99 -1.05 9.75
CA LYS A 167 -8.08 -2.01 10.01
C LYS A 167 -7.61 -3.30 10.68
N LEU A 168 -6.35 -3.68 10.46
CA LEU A 168 -5.67 -4.85 10.99
C LEU A 168 -4.23 -4.45 11.38
N PRO A 169 -4.05 -3.79 12.54
CA PRO A 169 -2.75 -3.26 12.95
C PRO A 169 -1.63 -4.31 12.94
N GLY A 170 -0.54 -4.01 12.24
CA GLY A 170 0.64 -4.87 12.13
C GLY A 170 0.48 -6.08 11.21
N ARG A 171 -0.68 -6.27 10.57
CA ARG A 171 -0.97 -7.45 9.74
C ARG A 171 -0.82 -7.22 8.25
N ALA A 172 -0.59 -5.98 7.80
CA ALA A 172 -0.46 -5.69 6.37
C ALA A 172 0.73 -6.41 5.74
N VAL A 173 0.51 -6.96 4.55
CA VAL A 173 1.53 -7.65 3.75
C VAL A 173 1.64 -6.96 2.40
N ASN A 174 2.82 -6.40 2.11
CA ASN A 174 3.14 -5.85 0.78
C ASN A 174 3.90 -6.90 -0.04
N LEU A 175 3.23 -7.44 -1.06
CA LEU A 175 3.79 -8.40 -2.02
C LEU A 175 4.26 -7.71 -3.32
N THR A 176 4.25 -6.37 -3.35
CA THR A 176 4.69 -5.59 -4.50
C THR A 176 6.13 -5.91 -4.86
N ASN A 177 6.39 -6.10 -6.16
CA ASN A 177 7.68 -6.51 -6.74
C ASN A 177 8.18 -7.91 -6.33
N LYS A 178 7.40 -8.71 -5.58
CA LYS A 178 7.74 -10.12 -5.33
C LYS A 178 7.51 -10.96 -6.60
N PRO A 179 8.16 -12.12 -6.76
CA PRO A 179 7.80 -13.07 -7.80
C PRO A 179 6.32 -13.47 -7.69
N PHE A 180 5.65 -13.67 -8.84
CA PHE A 180 4.23 -14.02 -8.82
C PHE A 180 3.96 -15.33 -8.07
N ASP A 181 4.93 -16.25 -8.02
CA ASP A 181 4.80 -17.47 -7.22
C ASP A 181 4.65 -17.20 -5.72
N GLN A 182 5.28 -16.16 -5.17
CA GLN A 182 5.05 -15.77 -3.77
C GLN A 182 3.64 -15.21 -3.56
N VAL A 183 3.06 -14.55 -4.56
CA VAL A 183 1.66 -14.12 -4.52
C VAL A 183 0.74 -15.34 -4.49
N LEU A 184 1.05 -16.38 -5.28
CA LEU A 184 0.27 -17.63 -5.30
C LEU A 184 0.47 -18.45 -4.04
N GLU A 185 1.66 -18.47 -3.44
CA GLU A 185 1.92 -19.07 -2.12
C GLU A 185 1.06 -18.41 -1.04
N HIS A 186 0.96 -17.08 -1.05
CA HIS A 186 0.11 -16.33 -0.13
C HIS A 186 -1.38 -16.68 -0.26
N VAL A 187 -1.87 -16.78 -1.50
CA VAL A 187 -3.24 -17.27 -1.78
C VAL A 187 -3.40 -18.74 -1.35
N SER A 188 -2.38 -19.56 -1.56
CA SER A 188 -2.35 -20.97 -1.13
C SER A 188 -2.50 -21.14 0.38
N ALA A 189 -1.92 -20.22 1.13
CA ALA A 189 -2.00 -20.11 2.57
C ALA A 189 -3.38 -19.65 3.08
N GLY A 190 -4.28 -19.27 2.18
CA GLY A 190 -5.66 -18.89 2.51
C GLY A 190 -5.92 -17.39 2.46
N TYR A 191 -4.98 -16.56 1.99
CA TYR A 191 -5.11 -15.11 2.03
C TYR A 191 -5.36 -14.53 0.63
N PRO A 192 -6.53 -13.90 0.36
CA PRO A 192 -6.79 -13.27 -0.92
C PRO A 192 -5.94 -12.00 -1.09
N VAL A 193 -5.58 -11.65 -2.33
CA VAL A 193 -4.63 -10.56 -2.62
C VAL A 193 -5.27 -9.53 -3.54
N VAL A 194 -5.19 -8.24 -3.18
CA VAL A 194 -5.51 -7.16 -4.12
C VAL A 194 -4.33 -6.99 -5.07
N VAL A 195 -4.59 -7.01 -6.37
CA VAL A 195 -3.59 -6.95 -7.45
C VAL A 195 -3.98 -5.92 -8.49
N TRP A 196 -2.99 -5.19 -9.02
CA TRP A 196 -3.19 -4.20 -10.08
C TRP A 196 -2.97 -4.85 -11.46
N THR A 197 -3.85 -4.54 -12.40
CA THR A 197 -3.90 -5.06 -13.78
C THR A 197 -4.64 -4.04 -14.66
N THR A 198 -4.95 -4.36 -15.91
CA THR A 198 -5.82 -3.52 -16.76
C THR A 198 -7.27 -3.98 -16.67
N GLY A 199 -8.22 -3.14 -17.10
CA GLY A 199 -9.65 -3.46 -17.09
C GLY A 199 -10.04 -4.76 -17.81
N ASP A 200 -9.21 -5.23 -18.75
CA ASP A 200 -9.39 -6.47 -19.51
C ASP A 200 -8.30 -7.52 -19.25
N TYR A 201 -7.43 -7.26 -18.29
CA TYR A 201 -6.33 -8.13 -17.85
C TYR A 201 -5.26 -8.41 -18.91
N ARG A 202 -5.16 -7.59 -19.96
CA ARG A 202 -4.13 -7.68 -21.01
C ARG A 202 -3.02 -6.65 -20.79
N LEU A 203 -2.02 -6.64 -21.67
CA LEU A 203 -1.02 -5.59 -21.65
C LEU A 203 -1.68 -4.25 -22.00
N PRO A 204 -1.33 -3.15 -21.29
CA PRO A 204 -1.88 -1.84 -21.60
C PRO A 204 -1.35 -1.35 -22.95
N ASP A 205 -2.26 -0.81 -23.76
CA ASP A 205 -1.96 -0.19 -25.06
C ASP A 205 -1.97 1.33 -24.99
N ARG A 206 -2.61 1.91 -23.96
CA ARG A 206 -2.72 3.36 -23.78
C ARG A 206 -2.03 3.83 -22.50
N TRP A 207 -0.82 4.34 -22.67
CA TRP A 207 -0.04 4.95 -21.59
C TRP A 207 -0.28 6.46 -21.54
N GLU A 208 -0.39 6.99 -20.33
CA GLU A 208 -0.31 8.42 -20.08
C GLU A 208 0.88 8.70 -19.16
N GLY A 209 1.27 9.96 -19.08
CA GLY A 209 2.21 10.39 -18.07
C GLY A 209 2.06 11.87 -17.76
N TRP A 210 2.45 12.24 -16.54
CA TRP A 210 2.35 13.60 -16.04
C TRP A 210 3.41 13.86 -14.97
N TYR A 211 3.60 15.13 -14.63
CA TYR A 211 4.46 15.52 -13.53
C TYR A 211 3.67 15.73 -12.23
N HIS A 212 4.19 15.19 -11.13
CA HIS A 212 3.86 15.59 -9.77
C HIS A 212 5.11 16.22 -9.15
N GLY A 213 5.11 17.54 -8.98
CA GLY A 213 6.34 18.28 -8.65
C GLY A 213 7.43 18.09 -9.72
N LYS A 214 8.54 17.44 -9.35
CA LYS A 214 9.65 17.05 -10.24
C LYS A 214 9.59 15.58 -10.67
N GLN A 215 8.67 14.78 -10.11
CA GLN A 215 8.54 13.37 -10.41
C GLN A 215 7.71 13.18 -11.68
N TYR A 216 8.23 12.39 -12.63
CA TYR A 216 7.46 11.98 -13.80
C TYR A 216 6.80 10.62 -13.52
N ILE A 217 5.48 10.59 -13.65
CA ILE A 217 4.65 9.40 -13.47
C ILE A 217 4.24 8.92 -14.86
N LYS A 218 4.43 7.63 -15.16
CA LYS A 218 3.98 6.99 -16.40
C LYS A 218 3.21 5.73 -16.08
N THR A 219 1.95 5.68 -16.49
CA THR A 219 1.01 4.64 -16.08
C THR A 219 -0.20 4.65 -17.03
N PRO A 220 -0.85 3.51 -17.30
CA PRO A 220 -2.00 3.50 -18.20
C PRO A 220 -3.27 3.96 -17.49
N LEU A 221 -4.21 4.56 -18.23
CA LEU A 221 -5.49 5.04 -17.68
C LEU A 221 -6.51 3.93 -17.44
N ASP A 222 -6.34 2.79 -18.09
CA ASP A 222 -7.17 1.60 -17.91
C ASP A 222 -6.68 0.72 -16.74
N LEU A 223 -5.79 1.26 -15.89
CA LEU A 223 -5.41 0.64 -14.62
C LEU A 223 -6.65 0.23 -13.85
N HIS A 224 -6.61 -0.99 -13.33
CA HIS A 224 -7.67 -1.62 -12.57
C HIS A 224 -7.08 -2.39 -11.39
N ALA A 225 -7.89 -2.57 -10.35
CA ALA A 225 -7.54 -3.40 -9.21
C ALA A 225 -8.65 -4.41 -8.92
N VAL A 226 -8.21 -5.66 -8.74
CA VAL A 226 -9.07 -6.83 -8.54
C VAL A 226 -8.55 -7.67 -7.40
N VAL A 227 -9.34 -8.64 -6.94
CA VAL A 227 -8.91 -9.59 -5.91
C VAL A 227 -8.58 -10.93 -6.53
N LEU A 228 -7.34 -11.37 -6.39
CA LEU A 228 -6.93 -12.73 -6.67
C LEU A 228 -7.45 -13.66 -5.57
N VAL A 229 -8.41 -14.52 -5.93
CA VAL A 229 -9.07 -15.44 -5.01
C VAL A 229 -8.69 -16.90 -5.24
N GLY A 230 -7.94 -17.19 -6.29
CA GLY A 230 -7.57 -18.56 -6.59
C GLY A 230 -6.73 -18.68 -7.86
N TYR A 231 -6.25 -19.89 -8.09
CA TYR A 231 -5.52 -20.26 -9.30
C TYR A 231 -5.54 -21.78 -9.47
N ASP A 232 -5.21 -22.23 -10.68
CA ASP A 232 -4.82 -23.60 -11.00
C ASP A 232 -3.55 -23.56 -11.86
N THR A 233 -3.17 -24.64 -12.53
CA THR A 233 -1.99 -24.70 -13.41
C THR A 233 -1.98 -23.59 -14.48
N ASN A 234 -3.13 -23.31 -15.11
CA ASN A 234 -3.23 -22.50 -16.32
C ASN A 234 -3.91 -21.14 -16.10
N TYR A 235 -4.70 -20.99 -15.04
CA TYR A 235 -5.56 -19.83 -14.83
C TYR A 235 -5.37 -19.21 -13.44
N VAL A 236 -5.71 -17.93 -13.37
CA VAL A 236 -6.02 -17.23 -12.13
C VAL A 236 -7.52 -16.95 -12.07
N TYR A 237 -8.05 -16.81 -10.86
CA TYR A 237 -9.46 -16.53 -10.61
C TYR A 237 -9.59 -15.23 -9.82
N LEU A 238 -10.34 -14.29 -10.38
CA LEU A 238 -10.42 -12.92 -9.91
C LEU A 238 -11.85 -12.56 -9.48
N ASN A 239 -12.00 -11.88 -8.35
CA ASN A 239 -13.22 -11.11 -8.08
C ASN A 239 -12.99 -9.70 -8.60
N ASP A 240 -13.84 -9.28 -9.53
CA ASP A 240 -13.71 -8.00 -10.21
C ASP A 240 -14.80 -7.03 -9.74
N PRO A 241 -14.42 -5.94 -9.03
CA PRO A 241 -15.39 -4.98 -8.50
C PRO A 241 -16.03 -4.10 -9.59
N LEU A 242 -15.40 -3.95 -10.76
CA LEU A 242 -15.89 -3.10 -11.85
C LEU A 242 -16.93 -3.83 -12.68
N SER A 243 -16.59 -5.02 -13.18
CA SER A 243 -17.55 -5.85 -13.93
C SER A 243 -18.59 -6.51 -13.03
N GLY A 244 -18.33 -6.57 -11.71
CA GLY A 244 -19.22 -7.20 -10.75
C GLY A 244 -19.33 -8.71 -10.96
N ARG A 245 -18.27 -9.34 -11.46
CA ARG A 245 -18.18 -10.78 -11.68
C ARG A 245 -17.28 -11.43 -10.64
N LYS A 246 -17.75 -12.56 -10.10
CA LYS A 246 -17.04 -13.37 -9.10
C LYS A 246 -16.28 -14.51 -9.82
N LYS A 247 -15.06 -14.83 -9.37
CA LYS A 247 -14.23 -15.93 -9.91
C LYS A 247 -14.05 -15.88 -11.43
N VAL A 248 -13.80 -14.69 -11.99
CA VAL A 248 -13.44 -14.49 -13.40
C VAL A 248 -12.17 -15.27 -13.70
N ARG A 249 -12.26 -16.22 -14.64
CA ARG A 249 -11.14 -17.06 -15.07
C ARG A 249 -10.33 -16.30 -16.12
N VAL A 250 -9.03 -16.11 -15.86
CA VAL A 250 -8.10 -15.41 -16.77
C VAL A 250 -6.85 -16.25 -16.98
N GLY A 251 -6.36 -16.32 -18.22
CA GLY A 251 -5.13 -17.04 -18.54
C GLY A 251 -3.95 -16.51 -17.72
N LYS A 252 -3.25 -17.39 -17.00
CA LYS A 252 -2.25 -16.99 -16.01
C LYS A 252 -1.13 -16.15 -16.61
N GLN A 253 -0.59 -16.53 -17.77
CA GLN A 253 0.49 -15.78 -18.42
C GLN A 253 0.04 -14.40 -18.90
N GLN A 254 -1.17 -14.31 -19.47
CA GLN A 254 -1.75 -13.02 -19.86
C GLN A 254 -1.87 -12.10 -18.64
N PHE A 255 -2.43 -12.61 -17.54
CA PHE A 255 -2.58 -11.85 -16.31
C PHE A 255 -1.23 -11.39 -15.75
N ILE A 256 -0.24 -12.30 -15.66
CA ILE A 256 1.10 -11.98 -15.16
C ILE A 256 1.74 -10.85 -15.97
N SER A 257 1.58 -10.86 -17.30
CA SER A 257 2.11 -9.79 -18.17
C SER A 257 1.47 -8.44 -17.87
N SER A 258 0.14 -8.39 -17.72
CA SER A 258 -0.59 -7.17 -17.33
C SER A 258 -0.16 -6.65 -15.95
N TRP A 259 -0.11 -7.55 -14.96
CA TRP A 259 0.31 -7.24 -13.60
C TRP A 259 1.75 -6.71 -13.53
N LYS A 260 2.68 -7.30 -14.30
CA LYS A 260 4.06 -6.80 -14.42
C LYS A 260 4.13 -5.41 -15.04
N ALA A 261 3.33 -5.13 -16.08
CA ALA A 261 3.27 -3.81 -16.70
C ALA A 261 2.88 -2.71 -15.69
N LEU A 262 2.04 -3.07 -14.71
CA LEU A 262 1.60 -2.22 -13.61
C LEU A 262 2.46 -2.36 -12.34
N LYS A 263 3.76 -2.61 -12.53
CA LYS A 263 4.79 -2.63 -11.48
C LYS A 263 4.58 -3.70 -10.42
N SER A 264 3.98 -4.83 -10.81
CA SER A 264 3.84 -6.01 -9.96
C SER A 264 3.25 -5.70 -8.58
N ARG A 265 2.29 -4.77 -8.51
CA ARG A 265 1.68 -4.35 -7.23
C ARG A 265 0.75 -5.42 -6.71
N ALA A 266 0.89 -5.73 -5.43
CA ALA A 266 0.08 -6.74 -4.75
C ALA A 266 0.07 -6.46 -3.24
N VAL A 267 -1.11 -6.40 -2.62
CA VAL A 267 -1.26 -6.17 -1.17
C VAL A 267 -2.27 -7.14 -0.55
N SER A 268 -2.01 -7.55 0.69
CA SER A 268 -2.85 -8.48 1.44
C SER A 268 -2.59 -8.32 2.95
N TYR A 269 -2.96 -9.33 3.73
CA TYR A 269 -2.71 -9.47 5.16
C TYR A 269 -2.19 -10.88 5.49
N HIS A 270 -1.67 -11.08 6.70
CA HIS A 270 -1.34 -12.39 7.30
C HIS A 270 -2.10 -12.55 8.61
#